data_AF-A0A7X0CZR8-F1
#
_entry.id   AF-A0A7X0CZR8-F1
#
_cell.length_a   1.000
_cell.length_b   1.000
_cell.length_c   1.000
_cell.angle_alpha   90.00
_cell.angle_beta   90.00
_cell.angle_gamma   90.00
#
_symmetry.space_group_name_H-M   'P 1'
#
loop_
_entity.id
_entity.type
_entity.pdbx_description
1 polymer ?
#
loop_
_entity_poly.entity_id
_entity_poly.type
_entity_poly.pdbx_seq_one_letter_code
_entity_poly.pdbx_strand_id
1 'polypeptide(L)'
;MEPYPNNVTERVKPRIGTRFWIFPQPPFIPGYEEPDRVWLSILPDEIHDGPSDPWIYVVDPLIEKQPYGPEDLPPFEGERRPAARSGPDRNFDNMDPKSRAYLGVHAYACVHFVLDIWHSYLGHRIRWFFDPAFRRLEIIPLVDWDNAHAGYGYLELGASDVGGVLRPYALSFDTIAHEIGHFISLSELGIPMITSREADFFPFSEAFSDCVSLISLLHFDSAVDRLLRRTQGNLLLSNELNRFAETSPETQIRLATNFRRMSETTREPHDRSLPFLGAIFDSIVDVYHRQLVREGFADPRLLDVDLRELTLDQFDEFRGLTERSFRDRPLYFKLALETARDQVGSALAGSLRSLDPNTMTLDQVARAVVAATVDGVAAERLEANFVWREIIS
;
A
#
# COMPACT_ATOMS: atom_id res chain seq x y z
N MET A 1 -24.26 -39.14 -1.21
CA MET A 1 -23.12 -38.25 -0.95
C MET A 1 -23.73 -36.96 -0.44
N GLU A 2 -23.84 -36.83 0.88
CA GLU A 2 -24.46 -35.68 1.54
C GLU A 2 -23.56 -34.44 1.37
N PRO A 3 -24.14 -33.26 1.12
CA PRO A 3 -23.39 -32.01 1.14
C PRO A 3 -23.03 -31.68 2.60
N TYR A 4 -21.75 -31.36 2.82
CA TYR A 4 -21.24 -30.88 4.10
C TYR A 4 -22.04 -29.65 4.58
N PRO A 5 -22.51 -29.62 5.84
CA PRO A 5 -23.29 -28.51 6.35
C PRO A 5 -22.37 -27.31 6.62
N ASN A 6 -22.70 -26.20 5.99
CA ASN A 6 -22.06 -24.91 6.13
C ASN A 6 -22.49 -24.28 7.47
N ASN A 7 -21.83 -24.64 8.55
CA ASN A 7 -22.09 -24.12 9.89
C ASN A 7 -21.02 -23.11 10.31
N VAL A 8 -21.09 -21.90 9.76
CA VAL A 8 -20.65 -20.67 10.44
C VAL A 8 -21.65 -19.57 10.10
N THR A 9 -22.73 -19.49 10.88
CA THR A 9 -23.55 -18.28 10.95
C THR A 9 -22.80 -17.22 11.75
N GLU A 10 -21.77 -16.63 11.17
CA GLU A 10 -21.42 -15.27 11.53
C GLU A 10 -22.53 -14.38 10.97
N ARG A 11 -23.12 -13.55 11.84
CA ARG A 11 -23.88 -12.39 11.39
C ARG A 11 -22.87 -11.42 10.78
N VAL A 12 -22.50 -11.66 9.51
CA VAL A 12 -21.78 -10.70 8.69
C VAL A 12 -22.69 -9.48 8.64
N LYS A 13 -22.30 -8.39 9.31
CA LYS A 13 -22.89 -7.08 9.06
C LYS A 13 -22.82 -6.89 7.53
N PRO A 14 -23.93 -6.56 6.84
CA PRO A 14 -23.84 -6.31 5.41
C PRO A 14 -22.75 -5.26 5.19
N ARG A 15 -21.69 -5.62 4.47
CA ARG A 15 -20.69 -4.65 4.01
C ARG A 15 -21.43 -3.74 3.03
N ILE A 16 -21.72 -2.52 3.48
CA ILE A 16 -22.41 -1.49 2.69
C ILE A 16 -21.37 -0.90 1.73
N GLY A 17 -21.74 -0.71 0.47
CA GLY A 17 -20.85 -0.15 -0.54
C GLY A 17 -21.02 -0.79 -1.92
N THR A 18 -20.14 -0.39 -2.84
CA THR A 18 -20.08 -0.95 -4.21
C THR A 18 -18.97 -1.98 -4.32
N ARG A 19 -19.28 -3.12 -4.93
CA ARG A 19 -18.34 -4.23 -5.09
C ARG A 19 -17.49 -4.08 -6.34
N PHE A 20 -16.19 -4.34 -6.17
CA PHE A 20 -15.19 -4.34 -7.23
C PHE A 20 -14.27 -5.55 -7.07
N TRP A 21 -13.64 -5.95 -8.17
CA TRP A 21 -12.47 -6.84 -8.16
C TRP A 21 -11.20 -5.98 -8.21
N ILE A 22 -10.26 -6.26 -7.32
CA ILE A 22 -8.93 -5.63 -7.29
C ILE A 22 -7.88 -6.73 -7.23
N PHE A 23 -6.84 -6.66 -8.07
CA PHE A 23 -5.64 -7.47 -7.96
C PHE A 23 -4.71 -6.88 -6.91
N PRO A 24 -4.48 -7.54 -5.75
CA PRO A 24 -3.57 -7.02 -4.73
C PRO A 24 -2.12 -6.93 -5.20
N GLN A 25 -1.75 -7.77 -6.17
CA GLN A 25 -0.46 -7.75 -6.88
C GLN A 25 -0.74 -8.04 -8.36
N PRO A 26 0.16 -7.66 -9.28
CA PRO A 26 -0.02 -7.96 -10.70
C PRO A 26 -0.32 -9.45 -10.96
N PRO A 27 -1.24 -9.78 -11.87
CA PRO A 27 -1.75 -11.15 -12.04
C PRO A 27 -0.74 -12.17 -12.58
N PHE A 28 0.44 -11.70 -13.02
CA PHE A 28 1.55 -12.58 -13.42
C PHE A 28 2.41 -13.03 -12.23
N ILE A 29 2.19 -12.46 -11.04
CA ILE A 29 2.87 -12.86 -9.81
C ILE A 29 2.22 -14.14 -9.28
N PRO A 30 2.99 -15.23 -9.06
CA PRO A 30 2.43 -16.48 -8.56
C PRO A 30 1.66 -16.31 -7.25
N GLY A 31 0.41 -16.81 -7.24
CA GLY A 31 -0.52 -16.65 -6.14
C GLY A 31 -1.44 -15.43 -6.24
N TYR A 32 -1.27 -14.52 -7.20
CA TYR A 32 -2.16 -13.37 -7.38
C TYR A 32 -2.87 -13.38 -8.73
N GLU A 33 -3.05 -14.57 -9.31
CA GLU A 33 -3.69 -14.76 -10.62
C GLU A 33 -5.18 -14.37 -10.63
N GLU A 34 -5.81 -14.34 -9.46
CA GLU A 34 -7.21 -13.98 -9.25
C GLU A 34 -7.33 -12.73 -8.38
N PRO A 35 -8.27 -11.82 -8.68
CA PRO A 35 -8.47 -10.61 -7.89
C PRO A 35 -9.27 -10.88 -6.60
N ASP A 36 -9.09 -10.00 -5.62
CA ASP A 36 -9.87 -9.95 -4.40
C ASP A 36 -11.13 -9.12 -4.59
N ARG A 37 -12.23 -9.57 -3.98
CA ARG A 37 -13.46 -8.78 -3.94
C ARG A 37 -13.39 -7.77 -2.80
N VAL A 38 -13.52 -6.49 -3.14
CA VAL A 38 -13.56 -5.40 -2.17
C VAL A 38 -14.91 -4.69 -2.19
N TRP A 39 -15.17 -3.94 -1.12
CA TRP A 39 -16.32 -3.04 -1.00
C TRP A 39 -15.78 -1.63 -0.80
N LEU A 40 -16.06 -0.74 -1.74
CA LEU A 40 -15.76 0.69 -1.59
C LEU A 40 -16.88 1.36 -0.80
N SER A 41 -16.54 2.37 -0.01
CA SER A 41 -17.48 3.09 0.87
C SER A 41 -18.44 4.03 0.14
N ILE A 42 -18.49 3.96 -1.20
CA ILE A 42 -19.41 4.69 -2.07
C ILE A 42 -20.58 3.77 -2.47
N LEU A 43 -21.80 4.30 -2.47
CA LEU A 43 -22.99 3.53 -2.83
C LEU A 43 -23.10 3.30 -4.35
N PRO A 44 -23.72 2.18 -4.79
CA PRO A 44 -23.79 1.85 -6.21
C PRO A 44 -24.55 2.87 -7.08
N ASP A 45 -25.38 3.72 -6.50
CA ASP A 45 -26.09 4.80 -7.20
C ASP A 45 -25.30 6.11 -7.31
N GLU A 46 -24.16 6.20 -6.62
CA GLU A 46 -23.25 7.35 -6.65
C GLU A 46 -22.12 7.19 -7.69
N ILE A 47 -21.96 5.99 -8.27
CA ILE A 47 -20.96 5.70 -9.32
C ILE A 47 -21.64 5.59 -10.67
N HIS A 48 -21.19 6.40 -11.63
CA HIS A 48 -21.66 6.39 -13.02
C HIS A 48 -20.84 5.43 -13.92
N ASP A 49 -21.33 5.18 -15.14
CA ASP A 49 -20.60 4.40 -16.16
C ASP A 49 -19.22 5.02 -16.46
N GLY A 50 -18.24 4.15 -16.74
CA GLY A 50 -16.82 4.51 -16.88
C GLY A 50 -16.33 5.05 -15.55
N PRO A 51 -16.19 4.16 -14.54
CA PRO A 51 -16.51 4.45 -13.15
C PRO A 51 -16.07 5.86 -12.75
N SER A 52 -17.07 6.64 -12.35
CA SER A 52 -16.96 8.08 -12.25
C SER A 52 -17.89 8.59 -11.17
N ASP A 53 -17.38 9.50 -10.35
CA ASP A 53 -18.10 10.14 -9.26
C ASP A 53 -17.72 11.63 -9.18
N PRO A 54 -18.12 12.38 -8.14
CA PRO A 54 -17.80 13.79 -8.02
C PRO A 54 -16.30 14.14 -7.86
N TRP A 55 -15.41 13.16 -7.71
CA TRP A 55 -13.99 13.33 -7.34
C TRP A 55 -13.02 12.61 -8.26
N ILE A 56 -13.44 11.52 -8.90
CA ILE A 56 -12.60 10.68 -9.75
C ILE A 56 -13.41 10.26 -10.97
N TYR A 57 -12.77 10.20 -12.15
CA TYR A 57 -13.37 9.61 -13.33
C TYR A 57 -12.33 8.94 -14.22
N VAL A 58 -12.76 7.91 -14.95
CA VAL A 58 -11.90 7.18 -15.88
C VAL A 58 -12.10 7.68 -17.30
N VAL A 59 -10.98 7.88 -18.01
CA VAL A 59 -10.95 8.10 -19.45
C VAL A 59 -10.05 7.06 -20.09
N ASP A 60 -10.60 6.23 -20.96
CA ASP A 60 -9.85 5.23 -21.74
C ASP A 60 -9.70 5.70 -23.19
N PRO A 61 -8.52 6.24 -23.59
CA PRO A 61 -8.28 6.66 -24.96
C PRO A 61 -8.47 5.53 -25.98
N LEU A 62 -9.12 5.85 -27.11
CA LEU A 62 -9.23 4.93 -28.24
C LEU A 62 -7.90 4.83 -29.00
N ILE A 63 -7.20 5.97 -29.09
CA ILE A 63 -5.90 6.12 -29.74
C ILE A 63 -4.76 5.84 -28.75
N GLU A 64 -3.58 5.51 -29.29
CA GLU A 64 -2.35 5.52 -28.49
C GLU A 64 -2.09 6.95 -28.00
N LYS A 65 -2.13 7.10 -26.67
CA LYS A 65 -1.92 8.38 -26.00
C LYS A 65 -0.51 8.38 -25.40
N GLN A 66 0.25 9.43 -25.69
CA GLN A 66 1.49 9.73 -24.97
C GLN A 66 1.16 10.32 -23.59
N PRO A 67 2.01 10.12 -22.56
CA PRO A 67 1.81 10.74 -21.25
C PRO A 67 1.66 12.26 -21.34
N TYR A 68 0.87 12.83 -20.44
CA TYR A 68 0.79 14.26 -20.23
C TYR A 68 2.18 14.86 -19.98
N GLY A 69 2.45 15.98 -20.64
CA GLY A 69 3.67 16.75 -20.48
C GLY A 69 3.43 18.05 -19.73
N PRO A 70 4.46 18.91 -19.60
CA PRO A 70 4.35 20.19 -18.89
C PRO A 70 3.29 21.16 -19.45
N GLU A 71 2.95 21.02 -20.74
CA GLU A 71 2.00 21.90 -21.45
C GLU A 71 0.61 21.27 -21.61
N ASP A 72 0.48 19.96 -21.39
CA ASP A 72 -0.75 19.20 -21.60
C ASP A 72 -1.27 18.69 -20.26
N LEU A 73 -2.38 19.25 -19.80
CA LEU A 73 -3.07 18.85 -18.57
C LEU A 73 -4.48 18.32 -18.90
N PRO A 74 -5.14 17.65 -17.95
CA PRO A 74 -6.55 17.29 -18.07
C PRO A 74 -7.45 18.47 -18.47
N PRO A 75 -8.62 18.21 -19.05
CA PRO A 75 -9.14 16.88 -19.41
C PRO A 75 -8.61 16.36 -20.75
N PHE A 76 -8.57 15.04 -20.93
CA PHE A 76 -8.26 14.46 -22.24
C PHE A 76 -9.36 14.77 -23.27
N GLU A 77 -9.00 15.43 -24.37
CA GLU A 77 -9.97 15.86 -25.40
C GLU A 77 -10.11 14.91 -26.60
N GLY A 78 -9.30 13.84 -26.67
CA GLY A 78 -9.31 12.91 -27.81
C GLY A 78 -10.44 11.88 -27.82
N GLU A 79 -10.45 11.02 -28.85
CA GLU A 79 -11.41 9.92 -28.98
C GLU A 79 -11.26 8.91 -27.83
N ARG A 80 -12.39 8.46 -27.30
CA ARG A 80 -12.47 7.58 -26.12
C ARG A 80 -13.15 6.27 -26.46
N ARG A 81 -12.72 5.19 -25.81
CA ARG A 81 -13.41 3.90 -25.83
C ARG A 81 -14.76 4.02 -25.11
N PRO A 82 -15.72 3.11 -25.40
CA PRO A 82 -16.97 3.05 -24.66
C PRO A 82 -16.73 2.91 -23.14
N ALA A 83 -17.51 3.66 -22.36
CA ALA A 83 -17.44 3.61 -20.91
C ALA A 83 -17.78 2.21 -20.36
N ALA A 84 -16.98 1.74 -19.40
CA ALA A 84 -17.22 0.51 -18.67
C ALA A 84 -18.55 0.57 -17.92
N ARG A 85 -19.45 -0.40 -18.11
CA ARG A 85 -20.77 -0.40 -17.46
C ARG A 85 -20.78 -1.30 -16.24
N SER A 86 -21.50 -0.87 -15.21
CA SER A 86 -21.81 -1.72 -14.06
C SER A 86 -22.75 -2.87 -14.45
N GLY A 87 -22.78 -3.92 -13.63
CA GLY A 87 -23.78 -4.98 -13.70
C GLY A 87 -25.21 -4.51 -13.39
N PRO A 88 -26.22 -5.39 -13.53
CA PRO A 88 -27.63 -5.07 -13.25
C PRO A 88 -27.89 -4.61 -11.81
N ASP A 89 -27.06 -5.03 -10.86
CA ASP A 89 -27.11 -4.64 -9.45
C ASP A 89 -26.19 -3.45 -9.13
N ARG A 90 -25.67 -2.77 -10.17
CA ARG A 90 -24.79 -1.59 -10.12
C ARG A 90 -23.42 -1.80 -9.49
N ASN A 91 -22.99 -3.05 -9.35
CA ASN A 91 -21.62 -3.37 -8.97
C ASN A 91 -20.72 -3.53 -10.21
N PHE A 92 -19.41 -3.47 -10.01
CA PHE A 92 -18.41 -3.63 -11.07
C PHE A 92 -17.64 -4.96 -10.95
N ASP A 93 -18.07 -5.84 -10.04
CA ASP A 93 -17.53 -7.18 -9.83
C ASP A 93 -18.05 -8.23 -10.84
N ASN A 94 -18.52 -7.80 -12.01
CA ASN A 94 -19.06 -8.65 -13.08
C ASN A 94 -18.25 -8.60 -14.38
N MET A 95 -17.16 -7.83 -14.42
CA MET A 95 -16.33 -7.62 -15.61
C MET A 95 -15.23 -8.68 -15.72
N ASP A 96 -14.90 -9.10 -16.94
CA ASP A 96 -13.75 -9.98 -17.19
C ASP A 96 -12.44 -9.26 -16.85
N PRO A 97 -11.64 -9.74 -15.89
CA PRO A 97 -10.36 -9.13 -15.51
C PRO A 97 -9.33 -9.04 -16.64
N LYS A 98 -9.51 -9.78 -17.74
CA LYS A 98 -8.64 -9.73 -18.94
C LYS A 98 -9.09 -8.71 -19.97
N SER A 99 -10.24 -8.08 -19.79
CA SER A 99 -10.79 -7.11 -20.74
C SER A 99 -10.12 -5.74 -20.63
N ARG A 100 -10.06 -5.00 -21.75
CA ARG A 100 -9.56 -3.63 -21.78
C ARG A 100 -10.30 -2.70 -20.81
N ALA A 101 -11.62 -2.82 -20.76
CA ALA A 101 -12.46 -1.98 -19.90
C ALA A 101 -12.15 -2.17 -18.40
N TYR A 102 -11.68 -3.36 -18.03
CA TYR A 102 -11.34 -3.67 -16.64
C TYR A 102 -10.15 -2.86 -16.12
N LEU A 103 -9.20 -2.45 -16.97
CA LEU A 103 -8.05 -1.65 -16.54
C LEU A 103 -8.49 -0.35 -15.84
N GLY A 104 -9.47 0.35 -16.42
CA GLY A 104 -10.04 1.56 -15.85
C GLY A 104 -10.84 1.30 -14.58
N VAL A 105 -11.63 0.22 -14.57
CA VAL A 105 -12.42 -0.19 -13.40
C VAL A 105 -11.53 -0.54 -12.21
N HIS A 106 -10.48 -1.30 -12.46
CA HIS A 106 -9.48 -1.68 -11.48
C HIS A 106 -8.76 -0.46 -10.93
N ALA A 107 -8.25 0.42 -11.80
CA ALA A 107 -7.56 1.63 -11.38
C ALA A 107 -8.43 2.53 -10.51
N TYR A 108 -9.69 2.79 -10.93
CA TYR A 108 -10.67 3.52 -10.12
C TYR A 108 -10.86 2.89 -8.75
N ALA A 109 -11.06 1.57 -8.70
CA ALA A 109 -11.29 0.85 -7.45
C ALA A 109 -10.07 0.92 -6.51
N CYS A 110 -8.85 0.76 -7.04
CA CYS A 110 -7.61 0.90 -6.27
C CYS A 110 -7.48 2.28 -5.65
N VAL A 111 -7.72 3.35 -6.41
CA VAL A 111 -7.64 4.73 -5.88
C VAL A 111 -8.62 4.91 -4.72
N HIS A 112 -9.88 4.52 -4.88
CA HIS A 112 -10.86 4.63 -3.79
C HIS A 112 -10.55 3.74 -2.60
N PHE A 113 -10.05 2.52 -2.83
CA PHE A 113 -9.67 1.61 -1.75
C PHE A 113 -8.57 2.21 -0.88
N VAL A 114 -7.54 2.79 -1.50
CA VAL A 114 -6.47 3.51 -0.78
C VAL A 114 -7.04 4.73 -0.06
N LEU A 115 -7.86 5.54 -0.72
CA LEU A 115 -8.47 6.71 -0.09
C LEU A 115 -9.35 6.34 1.11
N ASP A 116 -10.16 5.29 1.03
CA ASP A 116 -11.01 4.84 2.14
C ASP A 116 -10.18 4.46 3.38
N ILE A 117 -9.06 3.77 3.17
CA ILE A 117 -8.11 3.41 4.24
C ILE A 117 -7.51 4.68 4.87
N TRP A 118 -6.99 5.58 4.04
CA TRP A 118 -6.26 6.75 4.54
C TRP A 118 -7.17 7.83 5.09
N HIS A 119 -8.41 7.96 4.60
CA HIS A 119 -9.45 8.76 5.25
C HIS A 119 -9.71 8.28 6.68
N SER A 120 -9.71 6.96 6.91
CA SER A 120 -9.90 6.40 8.24
C SER A 120 -8.73 6.75 9.17
N TYR A 121 -7.49 6.66 8.70
CA TYR A 121 -6.31 7.01 9.53
C TYR A 121 -6.18 8.52 9.78
N LEU A 122 -6.49 9.35 8.78
CA LEU A 122 -6.45 10.82 8.91
C LEU A 122 -7.60 11.36 9.76
N GLY A 123 -8.76 10.68 9.74
CA GLY A 123 -9.98 11.12 10.43
C GLY A 123 -10.76 12.19 9.67
N HIS A 124 -10.36 12.50 8.44
CA HIS A 124 -11.05 13.43 7.55
C HIS A 124 -10.92 13.01 6.09
N ARG A 125 -11.74 13.61 5.23
CA ARG A 125 -11.68 13.39 3.78
C ARG A 125 -10.53 14.20 3.18
N ILE A 126 -9.67 13.54 2.42
CA ILE A 126 -8.59 14.16 1.64
C ILE A 126 -9.22 14.99 0.53
N ARG A 127 -8.78 16.24 0.41
CA ARG A 127 -9.13 17.12 -0.72
C ARG A 127 -7.93 17.22 -1.64
N TRP A 128 -8.15 17.04 -2.94
CA TRP A 128 -7.06 17.13 -3.90
C TRP A 128 -6.33 18.46 -3.83
N PHE A 129 -5.01 18.41 -3.74
CA PHE A 129 -4.15 19.62 -3.79
C PHE A 129 -4.34 20.43 -5.09
N PHE A 130 -4.88 19.81 -6.14
CA PHE A 130 -5.18 20.43 -7.43
C PHE A 130 -6.66 20.85 -7.61
N ASP A 131 -7.52 20.68 -6.59
CA ASP A 131 -8.95 21.05 -6.62
C ASP A 131 -9.25 22.48 -7.15
N PRO A 132 -8.41 23.51 -6.88
CA PRO A 132 -8.64 24.84 -7.41
C PRO A 132 -8.70 24.94 -8.95
N ALA A 133 -7.99 24.06 -9.67
CA ALA A 133 -8.05 24.01 -11.14
C ALA A 133 -8.83 22.78 -11.65
N PHE A 134 -8.67 21.62 -11.02
CA PHE A 134 -9.30 20.37 -11.41
C PHE A 134 -10.05 19.76 -10.24
N ARG A 135 -11.39 19.81 -10.27
CA ARG A 135 -12.21 19.24 -9.19
C ARG A 135 -12.13 17.72 -9.06
N ARG A 136 -11.69 17.05 -10.12
CA ARG A 136 -11.66 15.59 -10.20
C ARG A 136 -10.31 15.12 -10.73
N LEU A 137 -9.89 13.97 -10.21
CA LEU A 137 -8.80 13.20 -10.77
C LEU A 137 -9.26 12.49 -12.04
N GLU A 138 -8.56 12.72 -13.15
CA GLU A 138 -8.70 11.94 -14.38
C GLU A 138 -7.75 10.73 -14.35
N ILE A 139 -8.31 9.53 -14.46
CA ILE A 139 -7.52 8.28 -14.56
C ILE A 139 -7.46 7.85 -16.03
N ILE A 140 -6.25 7.70 -16.56
CA ILE A 140 -5.99 7.11 -17.87
C ILE A 140 -5.33 5.74 -17.67
N PRO A 141 -6.05 4.64 -17.93
CA PRO A 141 -5.63 3.30 -17.51
C PRO A 141 -4.62 2.63 -18.46
N LEU A 142 -4.35 3.22 -19.62
CA LEU A 142 -3.20 2.83 -20.44
C LEU A 142 -2.71 4.02 -21.27
N VAL A 143 -1.44 4.34 -21.13
CA VAL A 143 -0.65 5.19 -22.05
C VAL A 143 0.51 4.39 -22.63
N ASP A 144 1.04 4.82 -23.77
CA ASP A 144 2.20 4.21 -24.41
C ASP A 144 3.49 4.67 -23.71
N TRP A 145 3.76 4.05 -22.56
CA TRP A 145 4.90 4.39 -21.71
C TRP A 145 5.25 3.22 -20.78
N ASP A 146 6.54 2.93 -20.59
CA ASP A 146 7.01 1.94 -19.62
C ASP A 146 7.21 2.56 -18.23
N ASN A 147 6.18 3.27 -17.74
CA ASN A 147 6.10 3.74 -16.37
C ASN A 147 4.65 4.11 -15.98
N ALA A 148 4.44 4.49 -14.73
CA ALA A 148 3.24 5.21 -14.27
C ALA A 148 3.66 6.57 -13.73
N HIS A 149 2.73 7.52 -13.72
CA HIS A 149 2.93 8.79 -13.02
C HIS A 149 1.61 9.45 -12.66
N ALA A 150 1.68 10.27 -11.63
CA ALA A 150 0.61 11.12 -11.19
C ALA A 150 1.05 12.58 -11.17
N GLY A 151 0.13 13.48 -11.50
CA GLY A 151 0.42 14.90 -11.58
C GLY A 151 -0.79 15.76 -11.26
N TYR A 152 -0.78 17.00 -11.73
CA TYR A 152 -1.79 17.99 -11.39
C TYR A 152 -3.12 17.67 -12.10
N GLY A 153 -3.97 16.87 -11.43
CA GLY A 153 -5.30 16.48 -11.90
C GLY A 153 -5.39 15.13 -12.63
N TYR A 154 -4.30 14.37 -12.76
CA TYR A 154 -4.28 13.12 -13.51
C TYR A 154 -3.47 12.00 -12.86
N LEU A 155 -3.88 10.76 -13.16
CA LEU A 155 -3.12 9.53 -12.96
C LEU A 155 -3.05 8.82 -14.31
N GLU A 156 -1.84 8.60 -14.84
CA GLU A 156 -1.64 7.84 -16.07
C GLU A 156 -0.81 6.58 -15.82
N LEU A 157 -1.31 5.47 -16.33
CA LEU A 157 -0.76 4.16 -16.09
C LEU A 157 -0.27 3.60 -17.42
N GLY A 158 1.02 3.33 -17.54
CA GLY A 158 1.60 2.71 -18.72
C GLY A 158 1.55 1.19 -18.67
N ALA A 159 2.49 0.55 -19.36
CA ALA A 159 2.70 -0.88 -19.32
C ALA A 159 4.15 -1.25 -19.61
N SER A 160 4.61 -2.35 -19.01
CA SER A 160 5.86 -2.99 -19.44
C SER A 160 5.58 -4.00 -20.55
N ASP A 161 6.51 -4.13 -21.49
CA ASP A 161 6.54 -5.23 -22.47
C ASP A 161 7.66 -6.19 -22.09
N VAL A 162 7.28 -7.40 -21.66
CA VAL A 162 8.25 -8.47 -21.34
C VAL A 162 7.99 -9.65 -22.27
N GLY A 163 8.80 -9.74 -23.32
CA GLY A 163 8.75 -10.85 -24.28
C GLY A 163 7.52 -10.84 -25.19
N GLY A 164 7.01 -9.67 -25.54
CA GLY A 164 5.80 -9.48 -26.37
C GLY A 164 4.50 -9.61 -25.58
N VAL A 165 4.58 -9.69 -24.25
CA VAL A 165 3.41 -9.72 -23.36
C VAL A 165 3.34 -8.39 -22.64
N LEU A 166 2.34 -7.59 -23.02
CA LEU A 166 2.03 -6.32 -22.38
C LEU A 166 1.52 -6.57 -20.96
N ARG A 167 2.10 -5.88 -19.98
CA ARG A 167 1.76 -5.95 -18.56
C ARG A 167 1.36 -4.54 -18.09
N PRO A 168 0.05 -4.22 -18.12
CA PRO A 168 -0.42 -2.90 -17.72
C PRO A 168 -0.15 -2.60 -16.24
N TYR A 169 0.43 -1.45 -15.95
CA TYR A 169 0.56 -0.96 -14.56
C TYR A 169 -0.80 -0.69 -13.93
N ALA A 170 -1.85 -0.52 -14.75
CA ALA A 170 -3.22 -0.46 -14.27
C ALA A 170 -3.73 -1.73 -13.58
N LEU A 171 -3.02 -2.86 -13.66
CA LEU A 171 -3.31 -4.08 -12.90
C LEU A 171 -2.38 -4.25 -11.68
N SER A 172 -1.58 -3.24 -11.35
CA SER A 172 -0.68 -3.22 -10.19
C SER A 172 -1.27 -2.32 -9.10
N PHE A 173 -1.89 -2.93 -8.08
CA PHE A 173 -2.35 -2.17 -6.91
C PHE A 173 -1.21 -1.37 -6.27
N ASP A 174 -0.03 -1.99 -6.10
CA ASP A 174 1.12 -1.34 -5.47
C ASP A 174 1.54 -0.05 -6.19
N THR A 175 1.56 -0.08 -7.53
CA THR A 175 1.89 1.09 -8.36
C THR A 175 0.86 2.19 -8.16
N ILE A 176 -0.44 1.85 -8.26
CA ILE A 176 -1.51 2.85 -8.08
C ILE A 176 -1.49 3.41 -6.65
N ALA A 177 -1.31 2.57 -5.64
CA ALA A 177 -1.28 3.00 -4.25
C ALA A 177 -0.08 3.91 -3.95
N HIS A 178 1.09 3.63 -4.56
CA HIS A 178 2.26 4.49 -4.48
C HIS A 178 1.96 5.89 -5.08
N GLU A 179 1.42 5.96 -6.29
CA GLU A 179 1.06 7.24 -6.93
C GLU A 179 0.04 8.05 -6.10
N ILE A 180 -0.95 7.38 -5.52
CA ILE A 180 -1.93 8.02 -4.63
C ILE A 180 -1.27 8.48 -3.33
N GLY A 181 -0.22 7.82 -2.87
CA GLY A 181 0.59 8.28 -1.73
C GLY A 181 1.17 9.68 -1.94
N HIS A 182 1.63 10.01 -3.15
CA HIS A 182 2.09 11.38 -3.48
C HIS A 182 0.94 12.39 -3.44
N PHE A 183 -0.26 12.00 -3.88
CA PHE A 183 -1.42 12.88 -3.78
C PHE A 183 -1.83 13.13 -2.34
N ILE A 184 -1.78 12.11 -1.49
CA ILE A 184 -2.05 12.25 -0.05
C ILE A 184 -1.00 13.17 0.57
N SER A 185 0.29 12.95 0.31
CA SER A 185 1.37 13.79 0.87
C SER A 185 1.21 15.26 0.46
N LEU A 186 0.98 15.54 -0.83
CA LEU A 186 0.77 16.90 -1.34
C LEU A 186 -0.53 17.54 -0.82
N SER A 187 -1.58 16.76 -0.60
CA SER A 187 -2.87 17.27 -0.11
C SER A 187 -2.82 17.62 1.38
N GLU A 188 -2.10 16.84 2.17
CA GLU A 188 -1.99 17.05 3.63
C GLU A 188 -0.88 18.03 4.01
N LEU A 189 0.22 18.06 3.24
CA LEU A 189 1.37 18.93 3.51
C LEU A 189 1.33 20.23 2.70
N GLY A 190 0.70 20.21 1.53
CA GLY A 190 0.79 21.27 0.52
C GLY A 190 1.96 21.07 -0.44
N ILE A 191 1.95 21.85 -1.52
CA ILE A 191 3.03 21.87 -2.51
C ILE A 191 4.22 22.66 -1.92
N PRO A 192 5.45 22.11 -1.89
CA PRO A 192 6.62 22.86 -1.47
C PRO A 192 6.87 24.04 -2.43
N MET A 193 6.94 25.26 -1.89
CA MET A 193 7.14 26.49 -2.65
C MET A 193 8.63 26.83 -2.79
N ILE A 194 9.41 26.51 -1.77
CA ILE A 194 10.87 26.68 -1.73
C ILE A 194 11.42 25.44 -1.04
N THR A 195 12.02 24.53 -1.79
CA THR A 195 12.74 23.42 -1.17
C THR A 195 14.10 23.94 -0.73
N SER A 196 14.33 24.03 0.59
CA SER A 196 15.68 24.23 1.10
C SER A 196 16.58 23.08 0.62
N ARG A 197 17.89 23.30 0.48
CA ARG A 197 18.83 22.23 0.08
C ARG A 197 18.89 21.08 1.10
N GLU A 198 18.41 21.35 2.31
CA GLU A 198 18.37 20.45 3.46
C GLU A 198 16.99 19.80 3.64
N ALA A 199 15.97 20.25 2.89
CA ALA A 199 14.63 19.68 2.98
C ALA A 199 14.58 18.30 2.32
N ASP A 200 14.01 17.34 3.02
CA ASP A 200 13.83 15.97 2.56
C ASP A 200 12.40 15.71 2.05
N PHE A 201 11.68 16.73 1.56
CA PHE A 201 10.30 16.56 1.06
C PHE A 201 10.19 15.44 0.02
N PHE A 202 11.08 15.42 -0.99
CA PHE A 202 11.04 14.41 -2.05
C PHE A 202 11.36 12.99 -1.52
N PRO A 203 12.48 12.75 -0.81
CA PRO A 203 12.73 11.47 -0.16
C PRO A 203 11.59 11.01 0.76
N PHE A 204 11.00 11.94 1.51
CA PHE A 204 9.85 11.64 2.36
C PHE A 204 8.62 11.26 1.53
N SER A 205 8.30 12.00 0.47
CA SER A 205 7.16 11.72 -0.41
C SER A 205 7.27 10.32 -1.01
N GLU A 206 8.47 9.93 -1.48
CA GLU A 206 8.75 8.55 -1.93
C GLU A 206 8.53 7.52 -0.82
N ALA A 207 9.14 7.74 0.36
CA ALA A 207 9.00 6.81 1.49
C ALA A 207 7.55 6.67 1.94
N PHE A 208 6.82 7.78 2.00
CA PHE A 208 5.42 7.83 2.38
C PHE A 208 4.55 7.11 1.36
N SER A 209 4.80 7.29 0.06
CA SER A 209 4.11 6.57 -1.01
C SER A 209 4.32 5.06 -0.94
N ASP A 210 5.54 4.60 -0.68
CA ASP A 210 5.80 3.17 -0.45
C ASP A 210 5.13 2.67 0.84
N CYS A 211 5.09 3.48 1.90
CA CYS A 211 4.36 3.14 3.13
C CYS A 211 2.84 3.05 2.88
N VAL A 212 2.26 3.96 2.10
CA VAL A 212 0.86 3.94 1.66
C VAL A 212 0.57 2.65 0.91
N SER A 213 1.44 2.28 -0.02
CA SER A 213 1.33 1.06 -0.81
C SER A 213 1.39 -0.21 0.07
N LEU A 214 2.42 -0.32 0.91
CA LEU A 214 2.61 -1.41 1.86
C LEU A 214 1.44 -1.58 2.84
N ILE A 215 1.04 -0.49 3.52
CA ILE A 215 -0.02 -0.54 4.53
C ILE A 215 -1.34 -0.90 3.87
N SER A 216 -1.64 -0.33 2.71
CA SER A 216 -2.89 -0.61 2.00
C SER A 216 -2.93 -2.04 1.43
N LEU A 217 -1.79 -2.60 1.01
CA LEU A 217 -1.68 -4.01 0.62
C LEU A 217 -2.06 -4.94 1.80
N LEU A 218 -1.65 -4.58 3.02
CA LEU A 218 -1.98 -5.35 4.21
C LEU A 218 -3.47 -5.26 4.62
N HIS A 219 -4.33 -4.53 3.90
CA HIS A 219 -5.79 -4.59 4.04
C HIS A 219 -6.45 -5.67 3.18
N PHE A 220 -5.72 -6.31 2.27
CA PHE A 220 -6.23 -7.47 1.53
C PHE A 220 -6.13 -8.75 2.38
N ASP A 221 -7.28 -9.40 2.57
CA ASP A 221 -7.35 -10.69 3.28
C ASP A 221 -6.45 -11.72 2.60
N SER A 222 -6.40 -11.78 1.27
CA SER A 222 -5.58 -12.74 0.55
C SER A 222 -4.08 -12.47 0.70
N ALA A 223 -3.66 -11.21 0.70
CA ALA A 223 -2.26 -10.82 0.88
C ALA A 223 -1.78 -11.17 2.30
N VAL A 224 -2.55 -10.81 3.33
CA VAL A 224 -2.25 -11.15 4.73
C VAL A 224 -2.20 -12.66 4.94
N ASP A 225 -3.20 -13.38 4.45
CA ASP A 225 -3.24 -14.84 4.58
C ASP A 225 -2.05 -15.52 3.88
N ARG A 226 -1.64 -15.02 2.71
CA ARG A 226 -0.46 -15.54 1.98
C ARG A 226 0.84 -15.25 2.73
N LEU A 227 1.02 -14.01 3.19
CA LEU A 227 2.19 -13.61 3.96
C LEU A 227 2.35 -14.46 5.22
N LEU A 228 1.28 -14.61 6.01
CA LEU A 228 1.29 -15.40 7.24
C LEU A 228 1.49 -16.90 6.97
N ARG A 229 0.85 -17.47 5.94
CA ARG A 229 1.07 -18.88 5.57
C ARG A 229 2.50 -19.14 5.11
N ARG A 230 3.09 -18.25 4.30
CA ARG A 230 4.48 -18.39 3.82
C ARG A 230 5.49 -18.34 4.97
N THR A 231 5.21 -17.50 5.96
CA THR A 231 6.08 -17.27 7.12
C THR A 231 5.74 -18.17 8.32
N GLN A 232 4.69 -19.00 8.23
CA GLN A 232 4.14 -19.74 9.37
C GLN A 232 3.90 -18.84 10.60
N GLY A 233 3.47 -17.61 10.34
CA GLY A 233 3.24 -16.58 11.35
C GLY A 233 4.49 -15.86 11.87
N ASN A 234 5.70 -16.20 11.43
CA ASN A 234 6.93 -15.54 11.86
C ASN A 234 7.42 -14.55 10.78
N LEU A 235 6.98 -13.29 10.85
CA LEU A 235 7.27 -12.28 9.81
C LEU A 235 8.76 -11.92 9.73
N LEU A 236 9.54 -12.23 10.76
CA LEU A 236 10.99 -12.08 10.73
C LEU A 236 11.64 -12.98 9.65
N LEU A 237 11.00 -14.09 9.27
CA LEU A 237 11.46 -14.93 8.15
C LEU A 237 11.39 -14.22 6.80
N SER A 238 10.55 -13.18 6.63
CA SER A 238 10.50 -12.39 5.40
C SER A 238 11.76 -11.55 5.20
N ASN A 239 12.33 -11.00 6.27
CA ASN A 239 13.58 -10.23 6.23
C ASN A 239 14.76 -11.10 5.78
N GLU A 240 14.76 -12.38 6.16
CA GLU A 240 15.82 -13.35 5.81
C GLU A 240 15.65 -13.98 4.44
N LEU A 241 14.42 -14.24 4.01
CA LEU A 241 14.15 -14.70 2.65
C LEU A 241 14.80 -13.74 1.65
N ASN A 242 14.67 -12.42 1.85
CA ASN A 242 15.30 -11.40 1.00
C ASN A 242 16.83 -11.34 1.12
N ARG A 243 17.42 -11.75 2.26
CA ARG A 243 18.89 -11.82 2.47
C ARG A 243 19.55 -12.93 1.65
N PHE A 244 18.84 -14.03 1.39
CA PHE A 244 19.37 -15.20 0.67
C PHE A 244 18.78 -15.38 -0.73
N ALA A 245 17.62 -14.80 -1.06
CA ALA A 245 17.03 -14.84 -2.39
C ALA A 245 15.86 -13.82 -2.56
N GLU A 246 15.77 -13.11 -3.70
CA GLU A 246 14.65 -12.22 -4.08
C GLU A 246 13.29 -12.97 -4.20
N THR A 247 12.75 -13.49 -3.11
CA THR A 247 11.72 -14.54 -3.10
C THR A 247 10.34 -14.07 -2.67
N SER A 248 10.19 -12.79 -2.30
CA SER A 248 8.86 -12.21 -2.06
C SER A 248 8.19 -11.92 -3.41
N PRO A 249 7.06 -12.58 -3.73
CA PRO A 249 6.22 -12.22 -4.88
C PRO A 249 5.65 -10.81 -4.74
N GLU A 250 5.38 -10.35 -3.51
CA GLU A 250 4.89 -8.99 -3.25
C GLU A 250 6.03 -7.98 -3.36
N THR A 251 5.90 -7.00 -4.27
CA THR A 251 6.96 -6.04 -4.57
C THR A 251 7.21 -5.10 -3.40
N GLN A 252 6.16 -4.60 -2.74
CA GLN A 252 6.30 -3.69 -1.59
C GLN A 252 6.94 -4.36 -0.37
N ILE A 253 6.61 -5.63 -0.08
CA ILE A 253 7.27 -6.38 0.99
C ILE A 253 8.76 -6.58 0.66
N ARG A 254 9.10 -6.83 -0.61
CA ARG A 254 10.51 -6.95 -1.05
C ARG A 254 11.28 -5.64 -0.86
N LEU A 255 10.67 -4.50 -1.17
CA LEU A 255 11.29 -3.18 -0.97
C LEU A 255 11.45 -2.85 0.52
N ALA A 256 10.43 -3.14 1.34
CA ALA A 256 10.38 -2.77 2.74
C ALA A 256 11.28 -3.62 3.66
N THR A 257 11.60 -4.85 3.27
CA THR A 257 12.50 -5.77 4.01
C THR A 257 14.01 -5.45 3.84
N ASN A 258 14.35 -4.25 3.34
CA ASN A 258 15.73 -3.83 3.12
C ASN A 258 16.45 -3.52 4.44
N PHE A 259 17.79 -3.58 4.47
CA PHE A 259 18.61 -3.25 5.65
C PHE A 259 19.37 -1.92 5.54
N ARG A 260 18.97 -1.04 4.60
CA ARG A 260 19.68 0.21 4.33
C ARG A 260 19.62 1.16 5.52
N ARG A 261 20.76 1.81 5.79
CA ARG A 261 20.88 2.95 6.73
C ARG A 261 21.12 4.25 6.00
N MET A 262 20.84 5.38 6.64
CA MET A 262 21.02 6.70 6.03
C MET A 262 22.44 6.95 5.52
N SER A 263 23.49 6.48 6.21
CA SER A 263 24.88 6.62 5.75
C SER A 263 25.22 5.84 4.47
N GLU A 264 24.37 4.88 4.08
CA GLU A 264 24.57 4.02 2.91
C GLU A 264 23.77 4.50 1.68
N THR A 265 23.00 5.58 1.83
CA THR A 265 22.15 6.14 0.77
C THR A 265 22.83 7.27 0.01
N THR A 266 22.43 7.44 -1.24
CA THR A 266 22.78 8.60 -2.06
C THR A 266 21.81 9.76 -1.80
N ARG A 267 21.96 10.85 -2.58
CA ARG A 267 21.02 11.99 -2.55
C ARG A 267 19.80 11.79 -3.44
N GLU A 268 19.77 10.70 -4.19
CA GLU A 268 18.65 10.35 -5.06
C GLU A 268 17.43 10.04 -4.17
N PRO A 269 16.26 10.69 -4.38
CA PRO A 269 15.10 10.56 -3.49
C PRO A 269 14.65 9.13 -3.22
N HIS A 270 14.62 8.26 -4.23
CA HIS A 270 14.16 6.88 -4.06
C HIS A 270 15.14 6.07 -3.20
N ASP A 271 16.45 6.17 -3.43
CA ASP A 271 17.46 5.50 -2.61
C ASP A 271 17.50 6.05 -1.17
N ARG A 272 17.31 7.36 -1.01
CA ARG A 272 17.26 8.03 0.30
C ARG A 272 15.98 7.72 1.09
N SER A 273 14.92 7.24 0.44
CA SER A 273 13.65 6.87 1.08
C SER A 273 13.71 5.48 1.75
N LEU A 274 14.56 4.57 1.25
CA LEU A 274 14.61 3.16 1.65
C LEU A 274 14.81 2.92 3.16
N PRO A 275 15.70 3.66 3.87
CA PRO A 275 15.82 3.49 5.31
C PRO A 275 14.52 3.83 6.04
N PHE A 276 13.79 4.87 5.61
CA PHE A 276 12.55 5.25 6.27
C PHE A 276 11.48 4.18 6.11
N LEU A 277 11.27 3.69 4.87
CA LEU A 277 10.35 2.60 4.59
C LEU A 277 10.67 1.35 5.43
N GLY A 278 11.95 0.99 5.51
CA GLY A 278 12.39 -0.15 6.29
C GLY A 278 12.14 0.01 7.80
N ALA A 279 12.34 1.21 8.37
CA ALA A 279 12.02 1.46 9.78
C ALA A 279 10.53 1.27 10.08
N ILE A 280 9.66 1.71 9.16
CA ILE A 280 8.20 1.52 9.28
C ILE A 280 7.83 0.04 9.25
N PHE A 281 8.37 -0.72 8.30
CA PHE A 281 8.09 -2.16 8.21
C PHE A 281 8.62 -2.93 9.41
N ASP A 282 9.86 -2.68 9.84
CA ASP A 282 10.44 -3.29 11.05
C ASP A 282 9.58 -2.99 12.27
N SER A 283 8.99 -1.78 12.35
CA SER A 283 8.11 -1.40 13.45
C SER A 283 6.77 -2.14 13.43
N ILE A 284 6.17 -2.36 12.25
CA ILE A 284 4.97 -3.21 12.11
C ILE A 284 5.30 -4.62 12.59
N VAL A 285 6.43 -5.19 12.14
CA VAL A 285 6.89 -6.53 12.49
C VAL A 285 7.16 -6.66 14.00
N ASP A 286 7.80 -5.67 14.61
CA ASP A 286 8.09 -5.65 16.04
C ASP A 286 6.83 -5.58 16.89
N VAL A 287 5.91 -4.66 16.57
CA VAL A 287 4.64 -4.51 17.28
C VAL A 287 3.81 -5.79 17.18
N TYR A 288 3.76 -6.39 15.98
CA TYR A 288 3.10 -7.67 15.73
C TYR A 288 3.64 -8.79 16.62
N HIS A 289 4.96 -9.03 16.63
CA HIS A 289 5.54 -10.12 17.41
C HIS A 289 5.40 -9.88 18.91
N ARG A 290 5.51 -8.63 19.36
CA ARG A 290 5.28 -8.26 20.77
C ARG A 290 3.85 -8.53 21.20
N GLN A 291 2.87 -8.25 20.33
CA GLN A 291 1.48 -8.57 20.62
C GLN A 291 1.27 -10.08 20.74
N LEU A 292 1.84 -10.88 19.83
CA LEU A 292 1.76 -12.34 19.90
C LEU A 292 2.35 -12.91 21.19
N VAL A 293 3.52 -12.41 21.62
CA VAL A 293 4.13 -12.84 22.88
C VAL A 293 3.29 -12.41 24.08
N ARG A 294 2.82 -11.15 24.10
CA ARG A 294 1.99 -10.61 25.18
C ARG A 294 0.69 -11.41 25.36
N GLU A 295 0.09 -11.86 24.27
CA GLU A 295 -1.16 -12.63 24.26
C GLU A 295 -0.93 -14.14 24.42
N GLY A 296 0.33 -14.59 24.54
CA GLY A 296 0.69 -16.00 24.76
C GLY A 296 0.56 -16.87 23.50
N PHE A 297 0.56 -16.26 22.31
CA PHE A 297 0.54 -16.93 21.02
C PHE A 297 1.93 -17.21 20.44
N ALA A 298 2.98 -16.59 20.97
CA ALA A 298 4.36 -16.88 20.61
C ALA A 298 5.27 -17.00 21.85
N ASP A 299 6.39 -17.72 21.67
CA ASP A 299 7.42 -17.88 22.69
C ASP A 299 8.14 -16.53 22.95
N PRO A 300 8.37 -16.09 24.21
CA PRO A 300 9.08 -14.85 24.51
C PRO A 300 10.47 -14.73 23.87
N ARG A 301 11.14 -15.86 23.59
CA ARG A 301 12.43 -15.89 22.87
C ARG A 301 12.36 -15.21 21.50
N LEU A 302 11.18 -15.11 20.91
CA LEU A 302 10.94 -14.39 19.67
C LEU A 302 11.36 -12.90 19.75
N LEU A 303 11.32 -12.29 20.94
CA LEU A 303 11.67 -10.87 21.15
C LEU A 303 13.12 -10.65 21.55
N ASP A 304 13.80 -11.69 22.00
CA ASP A 304 15.20 -11.64 22.48
C ASP A 304 16.21 -11.88 21.36
N VAL A 305 15.71 -12.13 20.14
CA VAL A 305 16.50 -12.53 18.99
C VAL A 305 16.67 -11.36 18.04
N ASP A 306 17.92 -10.97 17.85
CA ASP A 306 18.30 -10.22 16.68
C ASP A 306 18.53 -11.20 15.52
N LEU A 307 17.61 -11.22 14.55
CA LEU A 307 17.74 -12.03 13.34
C LEU A 307 19.11 -11.86 12.66
N ARG A 308 19.70 -10.67 12.76
CA ARG A 308 20.95 -10.30 12.09
C ARG A 308 22.13 -11.11 12.64
N GLU A 309 21.99 -11.67 13.85
CA GLU A 309 23.03 -12.42 14.58
C GLU A 309 22.82 -13.94 14.56
N LEU A 310 21.72 -14.44 13.99
CA LEU A 310 21.41 -15.87 13.99
C LEU A 310 22.26 -16.66 12.98
N THR A 311 22.63 -17.88 13.37
CA THR A 311 23.20 -18.91 12.48
C THR A 311 22.10 -19.75 11.83
N LEU A 312 22.41 -20.45 10.73
CA LEU A 312 21.47 -21.33 10.00
C LEU A 312 20.73 -22.33 10.91
N ASP A 313 21.43 -22.96 11.86
CA ASP A 313 20.81 -23.93 12.77
C ASP A 313 19.87 -23.25 13.78
N GLN A 314 20.22 -22.03 14.24
CA GLN A 314 19.34 -21.24 15.11
C GLN A 314 18.09 -20.76 14.36
N PHE A 315 18.16 -20.57 13.04
CA PHE A 315 17.02 -20.19 12.22
C PHE A 315 15.95 -21.27 12.12
N ASP A 316 16.33 -22.54 12.01
CA ASP A 316 15.36 -23.64 11.96
C ASP A 316 14.61 -23.79 13.29
N GLU A 317 15.30 -23.61 14.42
CA GLU A 317 14.65 -23.51 15.72
C GLU A 317 13.73 -22.28 15.80
N PHE A 318 14.18 -21.14 15.26
CA PHE A 318 13.45 -19.88 15.25
C PHE A 318 12.15 -19.95 14.44
N ARG A 319 12.15 -20.66 13.30
CA ARG A 319 10.96 -20.93 12.48
C ARG A 319 9.89 -21.67 13.29
N GLY A 320 10.30 -22.56 14.18
CA GLY A 320 9.41 -23.35 15.03
C GLY A 320 8.71 -22.56 16.15
N LEU A 321 9.15 -21.33 16.46
CA LEU A 321 8.65 -20.57 17.61
C LEU A 321 7.17 -20.16 17.49
N THR A 322 6.67 -20.00 16.27
CA THR A 322 5.26 -19.63 16.01
C THR A 322 4.47 -20.74 15.33
N GLU A 323 5.11 -21.73 14.71
CA GLU A 323 4.47 -22.66 13.78
C GLU A 323 3.27 -23.40 14.39
N ARG A 324 3.44 -23.94 15.61
CA ARG A 324 2.35 -24.66 16.30
C ARG A 324 1.18 -23.74 16.61
N SER A 325 1.47 -22.59 17.21
CA SER A 325 0.42 -21.61 17.54
C SER A 325 -0.28 -21.07 16.31
N PHE A 326 0.45 -20.80 15.22
CA PHE A 326 -0.12 -20.35 13.97
C PHE A 326 -1.05 -21.39 13.36
N ARG A 327 -0.65 -22.67 13.36
CA ARG A 327 -1.48 -23.77 12.87
C ARG A 327 -2.77 -23.91 13.66
N ASP A 328 -2.69 -23.80 14.99
CA ASP A 328 -3.84 -23.97 15.88
C ASP A 328 -4.75 -22.73 15.92
N ARG A 329 -4.20 -21.53 15.68
CA ARG A 329 -4.84 -20.24 15.94
C ARG A 329 -4.50 -19.15 14.90
N PRO A 330 -4.68 -19.39 13.58
CA PRO A 330 -4.23 -18.47 12.54
C PRO A 330 -4.92 -17.10 12.58
N LEU A 331 -6.16 -17.03 13.06
CA LEU A 331 -6.92 -15.78 13.14
C LEU A 331 -6.34 -14.77 14.13
N TYR A 332 -5.68 -15.22 15.20
CA TYR A 332 -5.05 -14.32 16.15
C TYR A 332 -3.78 -13.67 15.57
N PHE A 333 -3.08 -14.39 14.70
CA PHE A 333 -1.93 -13.87 13.96
C PHE A 333 -2.39 -12.78 12.98
N LYS A 334 -3.49 -13.04 12.27
CA LYS A 334 -4.11 -12.02 11.41
C LYS A 334 -4.50 -10.77 12.18
N LEU A 335 -5.22 -10.92 13.30
CA LEU A 335 -5.64 -9.79 14.13
C LEU A 335 -4.44 -8.99 14.69
N ALA A 336 -3.37 -9.68 15.12
CA ALA A 336 -2.17 -9.02 15.60
C ALA A 336 -1.49 -8.20 14.49
N LEU A 337 -1.44 -8.72 13.25
CA LEU A 337 -0.85 -7.99 12.12
C LEU A 337 -1.71 -6.79 11.72
N GLU A 338 -3.04 -6.96 11.67
CA GLU A 338 -3.98 -5.86 11.43
C GLU A 338 -3.83 -4.76 12.48
N THR A 339 -3.72 -5.14 13.76
CA THR A 339 -3.51 -4.19 14.87
C THR A 339 -2.20 -3.43 14.72
N ALA A 340 -1.09 -4.14 14.44
CA ALA A 340 0.21 -3.51 14.24
C ALA A 340 0.22 -2.56 13.03
N ARG A 341 -0.34 -3.00 11.89
CA ARG A 341 -0.55 -2.18 10.70
C ARG A 341 -1.32 -0.90 11.02
N ASP A 342 -2.45 -1.01 11.71
CA ASP A 342 -3.33 0.12 12.00
C ASP A 342 -2.71 1.10 13.00
N GLN A 343 -1.95 0.62 13.98
CA GLN A 343 -1.20 1.47 14.91
C GLN A 343 -0.14 2.31 14.17
N VAL A 344 0.67 1.68 13.32
CA VAL A 344 1.72 2.36 12.57
C VAL A 344 1.14 3.28 11.48
N GLY A 345 0.09 2.84 10.77
CA GLY A 345 -0.61 3.67 9.78
C GLY A 345 -1.25 4.91 10.40
N SER A 346 -1.86 4.78 11.58
CA SER A 346 -2.40 5.93 12.32
C SER A 346 -1.31 6.89 12.78
N ALA A 347 -0.14 6.39 13.20
CA ALA A 347 1.00 7.22 13.57
C ALA A 347 1.56 8.01 12.36
N LEU A 348 1.70 7.36 11.21
CA LEU A 348 2.11 8.01 9.96
C LEU A 348 1.13 9.12 9.56
N ALA A 349 -0.17 8.82 9.47
CA ALA A 349 -1.19 9.81 9.16
C ALA A 349 -1.22 10.96 10.18
N GLY A 350 -1.07 10.65 11.46
CA GLY A 350 -1.04 11.63 12.55
C GLY A 350 0.15 12.58 12.46
N SER A 351 1.30 12.12 11.96
CA SER A 351 2.54 12.89 11.84
C SER A 351 2.43 14.07 10.86
N LEU A 352 1.68 13.89 9.76
CA LEU A 352 1.58 14.85 8.66
C LEU A 352 1.14 16.25 9.11
N ARG A 353 0.30 16.33 10.15
CA ARG A 353 -0.26 17.58 10.69
C ARG A 353 0.79 18.53 11.29
N SER A 354 2.00 18.05 11.54
CA SER A 354 3.06 18.80 12.24
C SER A 354 4.23 19.19 11.34
N LEU A 355 4.19 18.81 10.06
CA LEU A 355 5.30 18.96 9.13
C LEU A 355 5.13 20.21 8.25
N ASP A 356 6.26 20.84 7.92
CA ASP A 356 6.33 21.92 6.92
C ASP A 356 7.01 21.37 5.65
N PRO A 357 6.34 21.36 4.48
CA PRO A 357 6.91 20.85 3.24
C PRO A 357 8.18 21.56 2.77
N ASN A 358 8.43 22.79 3.21
CA ASN A 358 9.58 23.59 2.76
C ASN A 358 10.85 23.33 3.58
N THR A 359 10.71 22.81 4.80
CA THR A 359 11.82 22.69 5.76
C THR A 359 11.98 21.32 6.39
N MET A 360 11.04 20.39 6.18
CA MET A 360 11.09 19.10 6.86
C MET A 360 12.37 18.32 6.55
N THR A 361 12.88 17.60 7.54
CA THR A 361 13.93 16.58 7.38
C THR A 361 13.37 15.21 7.75
N LEU A 362 14.00 14.12 7.27
CA LEU A 362 13.56 12.77 7.66
C LEU A 362 13.62 12.53 9.18
N ASP A 363 14.56 13.16 9.89
CA ASP A 363 14.62 13.15 11.37
C ASP A 363 13.36 13.77 11.99
N GLN A 364 12.98 14.97 11.53
CA GLN A 364 11.76 15.64 12.02
C GLN A 364 10.51 14.80 11.75
N VAL A 365 10.42 14.19 10.56
CA VAL A 365 9.33 13.28 10.22
C VAL A 365 9.33 12.07 11.16
N ALA A 366 10.46 11.39 11.35
CA ALA A 366 10.55 10.22 12.20
C ALA A 366 10.12 10.53 13.64
N ARG A 367 10.58 11.67 14.19
CA ARG A 367 10.15 12.14 15.52
C ARG A 367 8.65 12.47 15.57
N ALA A 368 8.09 13.04 14.50
CA ALA A 368 6.65 13.29 14.41
C ALA A 368 5.84 11.98 14.39
N VAL A 369 6.31 10.94 13.70
CA VAL A 369 5.68 9.60 13.71
C VAL A 369 5.72 8.98 15.10
N VAL A 370 6.88 9.01 15.77
CA VAL A 370 7.01 8.53 17.15
C VAL A 370 6.06 9.28 18.08
N ALA A 371 6.03 10.61 18.00
CA ALA A 371 5.16 11.46 18.83
C ALA A 371 3.65 11.25 18.55
N ALA A 372 3.28 10.89 17.32
CA ALA A 372 1.90 10.58 16.94
C ALA A 372 1.44 9.18 17.38
N THR A 373 2.36 8.34 17.86
CA THR A 373 2.05 6.96 18.27
C THR A 373 1.44 6.94 19.67
N VAL A 374 0.22 6.41 19.80
CA VAL A 374 -0.53 6.39 21.07
C VAL A 374 0.00 5.34 22.04
N ASP A 375 0.40 4.17 21.54
CA ASP A 375 0.94 3.09 22.36
C ASP A 375 2.42 3.32 22.66
N GLY A 376 2.79 3.44 23.93
CA GLY A 376 4.16 3.76 24.33
C GLY A 376 5.18 2.70 23.92
N VAL A 377 4.80 1.42 23.89
CA VAL A 377 5.71 0.34 23.46
C VAL A 377 5.95 0.42 21.96
N ALA A 378 4.90 0.67 21.18
CA ALA A 378 5.04 0.91 19.74
C ALA A 378 5.89 2.15 19.45
N ALA A 379 5.72 3.24 20.20
CA ALA A 379 6.51 4.46 20.06
C ALA A 379 8.01 4.21 20.31
N GLU A 380 8.35 3.49 21.38
CA GLU A 380 9.74 3.10 21.67
C GLU A 380 10.35 2.23 20.56
N ARG A 381 9.55 1.35 19.94
CA ARG A 381 10.06 0.49 18.84
C ARG A 381 10.27 1.28 17.56
N LEU A 382 9.34 2.17 17.21
CA LEU A 382 9.51 3.10 16.11
C LEU A 382 10.80 3.92 16.29
N GLU A 383 11.00 4.51 17.46
CA GLU A 383 12.21 5.28 17.75
C GLU A 383 13.47 4.42 17.62
N ALA A 384 13.49 3.21 18.21
CA ALA A 384 14.63 2.31 18.11
C ALA A 384 14.96 1.93 16.66
N ASN A 385 13.95 1.67 15.82
CA ASN A 385 14.13 1.32 14.41
C ASN A 385 14.62 2.53 13.60
N PHE A 386 14.10 3.73 13.87
CA PHE A 386 14.59 4.96 13.22
C PHE A 386 16.04 5.30 13.63
N VAL A 387 16.42 5.09 14.89
CA VAL A 387 17.80 5.26 15.37
C VAL A 387 18.72 4.25 14.72
N TRP A 388 18.32 2.97 14.65
CA TRP A 388 19.13 1.93 14.01
C TRP A 388 19.42 2.23 12.53
N ARG A 389 18.46 2.86 11.84
CA ARG A 389 18.60 3.30 10.45
C ARG A 389 19.27 4.66 10.27
N GLU A 390 19.74 5.26 11.36
CA GLU A 390 20.47 6.54 11.37
C GLU A 390 19.61 7.72 10.86
N ILE A 391 18.29 7.62 11.02
CA ILE A 391 17.35 8.70 10.68
C ILE A 391 17.22 9.67 11.85
N ILE A 392 17.04 9.14 13.05
CA ILE A 392 17.07 9.89 14.30
C ILE A 392 18.49 9.85 14.85
N SER A 393 19.02 11.03 15.17
CA SER A 393 20.33 11.20 15.82
C SER A 393 20.24 11.26 17.35
#